data_AF-A0A257A5N8-F1
#
_entry.id   AF-A0A257A5N8-F1
#
_cell.length_a   1.000
_cell.length_b   1.000
_cell.length_c   1.000
_cell.angle_alpha   90.00
_cell.angle_beta   90.00
_cell.angle_gamma   90.00
#
_symmetry.space_group_name_H-M   'P 1'
#
loop_
_entity.id
_entity.type
_entity.pdbx_description
1 polymer ?
#
loop_
_entity_poly.entity_id
_entity_poly.type
_entity_poly.pdbx_seq_one_letter_code
_entity_poly.pdbx_strand_id
1 'polypeptide(L)'
;MNANAGVIITASHNPPPDNGIKCFDGRGMEFTIPMEEKLEDIIFNEKFNYAKWDSVGRLEFYPEIIDDYMRELISRLRPQKIKKKVRVIVDCANGAASNITPIILRELGASVITVNCHYDGMFPGRIPEP
;
A
#
# COMPACT_ATOMS: atom_id res chain seq x y z
N MET A 1 7.71 -5.52 11.49
CA MET A 1 6.69 -6.58 11.48
C MET A 1 7.27 -7.99 11.23
N ASN A 2 8.38 -8.17 10.50
CA ASN A 2 9.02 -9.48 10.28
C ASN A 2 8.03 -10.58 9.83
N ALA A 3 7.09 -10.22 8.96
CA ALA A 3 6.08 -11.13 8.45
C ALA A 3 6.69 -12.11 7.44
N ASN A 4 6.13 -13.32 7.34
CA ASN A 4 6.60 -14.32 6.37
C ASN A 4 6.09 -14.06 4.94
N ALA A 5 4.97 -13.35 4.82
CA ALA A 5 4.38 -12.91 3.58
C ALA A 5 3.47 -11.68 3.82
N GLY A 6 3.16 -10.95 2.75
CA GLY A 6 2.17 -9.87 2.75
C GLY A 6 1.15 -10.10 1.65
N VAL A 7 -0.09 -9.65 1.88
CA VAL A 7 -1.15 -9.68 0.89
C VAL A 7 -1.83 -8.32 0.86
N ILE A 8 -2.03 -7.76 -0.32
CA ILE A 8 -2.76 -6.50 -0.53
C ILE A 8 -3.96 -6.76 -1.42
N ILE A 9 -5.09 -6.17 -1.05
CA ILE A 9 -6.31 -6.14 -1.86
C ILE A 9 -6.25 -4.88 -2.73
N THR A 10 -6.03 -5.05 -4.02
CA THR A 10 -5.90 -3.95 -4.99
C THR A 10 -5.97 -4.47 -6.44
N ALA A 11 -6.53 -3.66 -7.33
CA ALA A 11 -6.35 -3.80 -8.79
C ALA A 11 -5.47 -2.66 -9.36
N SER A 12 -4.59 -2.08 -8.55
CA SER A 12 -3.64 -1.05 -8.98
C SER A 12 -4.30 0.20 -9.60
N HIS A 13 -4.38 0.27 -10.93
CA HIS A 13 -4.89 1.41 -11.70
C HIS A 13 -6.18 1.08 -12.46
N ASN A 14 -6.70 -0.14 -12.29
CA ASN A 14 -7.90 -0.58 -12.97
C ASN A 14 -9.13 0.24 -12.55
N PRO A 15 -10.19 0.25 -13.39
CA PRO A 15 -11.45 0.93 -13.09
C PRO A 15 -12.11 0.50 -11.77
N PRO A 16 -13.03 1.31 -11.21
CA PRO A 16 -13.72 1.02 -9.94
C PRO A 16 -14.29 -0.39 -9.73
N PRO A 17 -14.89 -1.07 -10.73
CA PRO A 17 -15.44 -2.42 -10.51
C PRO A 17 -14.36 -3.50 -10.28
N ASP A 18 -13.11 -3.25 -10.66
CA ASP A 18 -12.05 -4.24 -10.59
C ASP A 18 -11.41 -4.27 -9.20
N ASN A 19 -11.04 -5.48 -8.77
CA ASN A 19 -10.23 -5.69 -7.58
C ASN A 19 -9.31 -6.90 -7.78
N GLY A 20 -8.34 -7.08 -6.90
CA GLY A 20 -7.34 -8.13 -7.04
C GLY A 20 -6.60 -8.40 -5.74
N ILE A 21 -5.71 -9.38 -5.79
CA ILE A 21 -4.86 -9.79 -4.69
C ILE A 21 -3.43 -9.78 -5.21
N LYS A 22 -2.52 -9.07 -4.53
CA LYS A 22 -1.07 -9.20 -4.77
C LYS A 22 -0.39 -9.78 -3.54
N CYS A 23 0.54 -10.70 -3.77
CA CYS A 23 1.27 -11.41 -2.74
C CYS A 23 2.74 -10.97 -2.70
N PHE A 24 3.28 -10.84 -1.50
CA PHE A 24 4.65 -10.41 -1.23
C PHE A 24 5.34 -11.41 -0.31
N ASP A 25 6.63 -11.65 -0.53
CA ASP A 25 7.46 -12.49 0.32
C ASP A 25 7.84 -11.79 1.63
N GLY A 26 8.51 -12.51 2.55
CA GLY A 26 8.93 -11.94 3.84
C GLY A 26 10.00 -10.85 3.75
N ARG A 27 10.54 -10.57 2.55
CA ARG A 27 11.44 -9.44 2.27
C ARG A 27 10.68 -8.23 1.73
N GLY A 28 9.37 -8.36 1.48
CA GLY A 28 8.53 -7.32 0.90
C GLY A 28 8.62 -7.24 -0.62
N MET A 29 9.14 -8.27 -1.29
CA MET A 29 9.16 -8.35 -2.75
C MET A 29 7.91 -9.04 -3.27
N GLU A 30 7.37 -8.62 -4.41
CA GLU A 30 6.28 -9.35 -5.07
C GLU A 30 6.70 -10.81 -5.33
N PHE A 31 5.72 -11.71 -5.26
CA PHE A 31 5.96 -13.12 -5.57
C PHE A 31 6.56 -13.27 -6.97
N THR A 32 7.52 -14.18 -7.09
CA THR A 32 8.08 -14.55 -8.39
C THR A 32 7.16 -15.56 -9.07
N ILE A 33 7.30 -15.72 -10.40
CA ILE A 33 6.52 -16.70 -11.17
C ILE A 33 6.50 -18.09 -10.51
N PRO A 34 7.63 -18.70 -10.08
CA PRO A 34 7.58 -20.00 -9.40
C PRO A 34 6.81 -20.01 -8.08
N MET A 35 6.74 -18.87 -7.37
CA MET A 35 5.95 -18.74 -6.15
C MET A 35 4.46 -18.62 -6.46
N GLU A 36 4.11 -17.89 -7.53
CA GLU A 36 2.74 -17.78 -8.03
C GLU A 36 2.23 -19.13 -8.53
N GLU A 37 2.98 -19.84 -9.37
CA GLU A 37 2.64 -21.18 -9.86
C GLU A 37 2.40 -22.17 -8.70
N LYS A 38 3.22 -22.07 -7.64
CA LYS A 38 3.03 -22.89 -6.44
C LYS A 38 1.74 -22.52 -5.69
N LEU A 39 1.43 -21.23 -5.59
CA LEU A 39 0.19 -20.77 -4.96
C LEU A 39 -1.03 -21.24 -5.76
N GLU A 40 -0.97 -21.14 -7.08
CA GLU A 40 -1.99 -21.64 -8.00
C GLU A 40 -2.18 -23.16 -7.86
N ASP A 41 -1.10 -23.95 -7.82
CA ASP A 41 -1.18 -25.40 -7.59
C ASP A 41 -1.90 -25.74 -6.28
N ILE A 42 -1.61 -25.01 -5.20
CA ILE A 42 -2.28 -25.20 -3.91
C ILE A 42 -3.77 -24.90 -4.01
N ILE A 43 -4.14 -23.81 -4.68
CA ILE A 43 -5.54 -23.38 -4.82
C ILE A 43 -6.32 -24.34 -5.73
N PHE A 44 -5.82 -24.59 -6.94
CA PHE A 44 -6.54 -25.38 -7.95
C PHE A 44 -6.63 -26.87 -7.62
N ASN A 45 -5.65 -27.40 -6.87
CA ASN A 45 -5.67 -28.80 -6.43
C ASN A 45 -6.07 -28.96 -4.95
N GLU A 46 -6.59 -27.90 -4.32
CA GLU A 46 -7.06 -27.89 -2.94
C GLU A 46 -6.05 -28.46 -1.92
N LYS A 47 -4.75 -28.26 -2.15
CA LYS A 47 -3.65 -28.78 -1.30
C LYS A 47 -3.43 -27.91 -0.06
N PHE A 48 -4.50 -27.50 0.59
CA PHE A 48 -4.46 -26.62 1.75
C PHE A 48 -3.85 -27.34 2.96
N ASN A 49 -2.92 -26.66 3.65
CA ASN A 49 -2.36 -27.13 4.90
C ASN A 49 -3.20 -26.64 6.09
N TYR A 50 -4.28 -27.34 6.40
CA TYR A 50 -5.17 -26.96 7.50
C TYR A 50 -4.49 -27.12 8.86
N ALA A 51 -4.67 -26.12 9.72
CA ALA A 51 -4.22 -26.18 11.10
C ALA A 51 -5.03 -27.21 11.93
N LYS A 52 -4.41 -27.77 12.96
CA LYS A 52 -5.11 -28.53 13.99
C LYS A 52 -6.05 -27.62 14.79
N TRP A 53 -7.05 -28.22 15.44
CA TRP A 53 -8.06 -27.50 16.23
C TRP A 53 -7.46 -26.60 17.33
N ASP A 54 -6.31 -26.97 17.88
CA ASP A 54 -5.58 -26.27 18.96
C ASP A 54 -4.48 -25.34 18.45
N SER A 55 -4.35 -25.17 17.13
CA SER A 55 -3.25 -24.45 16.47
C SER A 55 -3.74 -23.39 15.45
N VAL A 56 -5.01 -22.98 15.52
CA VAL A 56 -5.56 -21.91 14.68
C VAL A 56 -4.85 -20.58 14.98
N GLY A 57 -4.55 -19.81 13.94
CA GLY A 57 -3.87 -18.51 14.06
C GLY A 57 -4.68 -17.45 14.79
N ARG A 58 -4.03 -16.30 15.06
CA ARG A 58 -4.65 -15.13 15.69
C ARG A 58 -4.79 -13.98 14.70
N LEU A 59 -5.82 -13.16 14.88
CA LEU A 59 -6.02 -11.93 14.15
C LEU A 59 -5.63 -10.74 15.03
N GLU A 60 -4.75 -9.90 14.52
CA GLU A 60 -4.29 -8.68 15.17
C GLU A 60 -4.36 -7.52 14.18
N PHE A 61 -4.73 -6.35 14.68
CA PHE A 61 -4.83 -5.13 13.89
C PHE A 61 -3.65 -4.21 14.25
N TYR A 62 -3.02 -3.62 13.23
CA TYR A 62 -1.87 -2.73 13.37
C TYR A 62 -2.13 -1.39 12.68
N PRO A 63 -3.07 -0.56 13.19
CA PRO A 63 -3.44 0.70 12.55
C PRO A 63 -2.28 1.72 12.50
N GLU A 64 -1.31 1.62 13.40
CA GLU A 64 -0.16 2.54 13.51
C GLU A 64 0.85 2.37 12.36
N ILE A 65 0.73 1.32 11.54
CA ILE A 65 1.68 1.00 10.48
C ILE A 65 1.83 2.13 9.45
N ILE A 66 0.77 2.89 9.21
CA ILE A 66 0.78 4.04 8.28
C ILE A 66 1.63 5.17 8.86
N ASP A 67 1.50 5.46 10.16
CA ASP A 67 2.29 6.49 10.83
C ASP A 67 3.76 6.11 10.91
N ASP A 68 4.07 4.84 11.19
CA ASP A 68 5.43 4.33 11.20
C ASP A 68 6.07 4.41 9.80
N TYR A 69 5.33 4.06 8.75
CA TYR A 69 5.78 4.23 7.36
C TYR A 69 6.08 5.69 7.03
N MET A 70 5.16 6.61 7.34
CA MET A 70 5.37 8.04 7.10
C MET A 70 6.58 8.57 7.87
N ARG A 71 6.72 8.21 9.15
CA ARG A 71 7.82 8.65 10.01
C ARG A 71 9.18 8.19 9.48
N GLU A 72 9.27 6.93 9.04
CA GLU A 72 10.48 6.38 8.46
C GLU A 72 10.83 7.03 7.12
N LEU A 73 9.84 7.27 6.26
CA LEU A 73 10.09 7.93 4.97
C LEU A 73 10.53 9.38 5.16
N ILE A 74 9.88 10.11 6.07
CA ILE A 74 10.27 11.49 6.42
C ILE A 74 11.68 11.52 6.99
N SER A 75 12.04 10.61 7.91
CA SER A 75 13.38 10.56 8.52
C SER A 75 14.49 10.40 7.47
N ARG A 76 14.26 9.58 6.45
CA ARG A 76 15.21 9.31 5.35
C ARG A 76 15.30 10.44 4.34
N LEU A 77 14.20 11.13 4.07
CA LEU A 77 14.11 12.13 3.00
C LEU A 77 14.29 13.57 3.50
N ARG A 78 14.31 13.80 4.82
CA ARG A 78 14.35 15.16 5.37
C ARG A 78 15.60 15.90 4.91
N PRO A 79 15.45 17.05 4.22
CA PRO A 79 16.61 17.82 3.77
C PRO A 79 17.32 18.45 4.97
N GLN A 80 18.66 18.41 4.98
CA GLN A 80 19.47 19.07 6.03
C GLN A 80 19.26 20.59 6.06
N LYS A 81 18.97 21.20 4.90
CA LYS A 81 18.65 22.63 4.77
C LYS A 81 17.55 22.82 3.73
N ILE A 82 16.44 23.46 4.12
CA ILE A 82 15.42 23.91 3.18
C ILE A 82 15.87 25.24 2.60
N LYS A 83 16.36 25.23 1.35
CA LYS A 83 16.88 26.45 0.69
C LYS A 83 15.76 27.34 0.14
N LYS A 84 14.62 26.77 -0.26
CA LYS A 84 13.45 27.49 -0.79
C LYS A 84 12.20 26.63 -0.59
N LYS A 85 11.08 27.23 -0.20
CA LYS A 85 9.79 26.55 -0.12
C LYS A 85 9.32 26.18 -1.53
N VAL A 86 9.22 24.88 -1.81
CA VAL A 86 8.69 24.37 -3.09
C VAL A 86 7.16 24.34 -3.02
N ARG A 87 6.49 24.76 -4.08
CA ARG A 87 5.03 24.58 -4.22
C ARG A 87 4.78 23.33 -5.08
N VAL A 88 3.96 22.42 -4.58
CA VAL A 88 3.64 21.14 -5.21
C VAL A 88 2.13 21.03 -5.36
N ILE A 89 1.66 20.62 -6.54
CA ILE A 89 0.30 20.13 -6.75
C ILE A 89 0.39 18.61 -6.81
N VAL A 90 -0.44 17.92 -6.05
CA VAL A 90 -0.49 16.45 -6.03
C VAL A 90 -1.91 15.98 -6.29
N ASP A 91 -2.04 15.04 -7.22
CA ASP A 91 -3.28 14.30 -7.49
C ASP A 91 -3.11 12.86 -7.00
N CYS A 92 -3.93 12.44 -6.04
CA CYS A 92 -3.89 11.08 -5.48
C CYS A 92 -4.98 10.16 -6.04
N ALA A 93 -5.71 10.60 -7.07
CA ALA A 93 -6.73 9.84 -7.78
C ALA A 93 -7.72 9.12 -6.85
N ASN A 94 -8.12 9.77 -5.75
CA ASN A 94 -9.00 9.22 -4.72
C ASN A 94 -8.51 7.90 -4.05
N GLY A 95 -7.28 7.48 -4.33
CA GLY A 95 -6.73 6.18 -3.94
C GLY A 95 -6.01 6.20 -2.60
N ALA A 96 -5.32 5.10 -2.29
CA ALA A 96 -4.68 4.83 -1.00
C ALA A 96 -3.67 5.91 -0.54
N ALA A 97 -3.05 6.63 -1.47
CA ALA A 97 -2.07 7.68 -1.19
C ALA A 97 -2.69 9.01 -0.71
N SER A 98 -4.02 9.17 -0.78
CA SER A 98 -4.75 10.43 -0.54
C SER A 98 -4.43 11.13 0.77
N ASN A 99 -4.30 10.39 1.88
CA ASN A 99 -3.90 10.96 3.17
C ASN A 99 -2.44 10.67 3.55
N ILE A 100 -1.62 10.19 2.62
CA ILE A 100 -0.21 9.82 2.90
C ILE A 100 0.72 10.82 2.21
N THR A 101 0.66 10.88 0.88
CA THR A 101 1.57 11.71 0.07
C THR A 101 1.47 13.21 0.41
N PRO A 102 0.28 13.81 0.55
CA PRO A 102 0.19 15.23 0.90
C PRO A 102 0.77 15.55 2.29
N ILE A 103 0.68 14.62 3.26
CA ILE A 103 1.24 14.79 4.61
C ILE A 103 2.76 14.76 4.53
N ILE A 104 3.34 13.72 3.93
CA ILE A 104 4.79 13.58 3.77
C ILE A 104 5.39 14.81 3.07
N LEU A 105 4.79 15.27 1.97
CA LEU A 105 5.29 16.44 1.24
C LEU A 105 5.28 17.72 2.10
N ARG A 106 4.25 17.92 2.92
CA ARG A 106 4.18 19.06 3.86
C ARG A 106 5.25 18.96 4.94
N GLU A 107 5.44 17.78 5.54
CA GLU A 107 6.46 17.52 6.56
C GLU A 107 7.89 17.69 6.01
N LEU A 108 8.09 17.41 4.72
CA LEU A 108 9.35 17.69 4.02
C LEU A 108 9.53 19.18 3.66
N GLY A 109 8.57 20.05 3.98
CA GLY A 109 8.66 21.50 3.86
C GLY A 109 8.02 22.10 2.60
N ALA A 110 7.27 21.32 1.82
CA ALA A 110 6.56 21.83 0.64
C ALA A 110 5.26 22.58 1.01
N SER A 111 4.86 23.51 0.15
CA SER A 111 3.50 24.05 0.11
C SER A 111 2.67 23.17 -0.82
N VAL A 112 1.74 22.38 -0.28
CA VAL A 112 1.00 21.36 -1.06
C VAL A 112 -0.43 21.80 -1.36
N ILE A 113 -0.81 21.75 -2.63
CA ILE A 113 -2.19 21.85 -3.12
C ILE A 113 -2.60 20.45 -3.56
N THR A 114 -3.76 19.99 -3.13
CA THR A 114 -4.25 18.63 -3.39
C THR A 114 -5.35 18.63 -4.43
N VAL A 115 -5.36 17.62 -5.28
CA VAL A 115 -6.41 17.27 -6.23
C VAL A 115 -6.80 15.81 -5.95
N ASN A 116 -8.09 15.49 -5.88
CA ASN A 116 -8.59 14.13 -5.63
C ASN A 116 -7.88 13.38 -4.47
N CYS A 117 -7.60 14.07 -3.35
CA CYS A 117 -6.90 13.50 -2.18
C CYS A 117 -7.86 13.16 -1.02
N HIS A 118 -9.09 12.75 -1.32
CA HIS A 118 -9.98 12.11 -0.36
C HIS A 118 -10.27 10.69 -0.84
N TYR A 119 -10.35 9.74 0.09
CA TYR A 119 -10.63 8.34 -0.26
C TYR A 119 -12.03 8.21 -0.86
N ASP A 120 -12.10 7.68 -2.08
CA ASP A 120 -13.36 7.31 -2.73
C ASP A 120 -13.11 6.21 -3.76
N GLY A 121 -13.65 5.00 -3.48
CA GLY A 121 -13.52 3.84 -4.36
C GLY A 121 -14.32 3.94 -5.66
N MET A 122 -15.17 4.97 -5.82
CA MET A 122 -15.83 5.28 -7.09
C MET A 122 -14.94 6.11 -8.02
N PHE A 123 -13.79 6.59 -7.55
CA PHE A 123 -12.82 7.36 -8.33
C PHE A 123 -13.44 8.56 -9.09
N PRO A 124 -14.19 9.45 -8.42
CA PRO A 124 -14.98 10.51 -9.09
C PRO A 124 -14.12 11.57 -9.80
N GLY A 125 -12.87 11.75 -9.38
CA GLY A 125 -11.99 12.76 -9.97
C GLY A 125 -11.48 12.40 -11.36
N ARG A 126 -11.22 11.11 -11.60
CA ARG A 126 -10.73 10.48 -12.85
C ARG A 126 -10.48 9.00 -12.61
N ILE A 127 -10.28 8.23 -13.69
CA ILE A 127 -9.76 6.86 -13.58
C ILE A 127 -8.41 6.83 -12.82
N PRO A 128 -8.12 5.80 -12.02
CA PRO A 128 -6.92 5.74 -11.19
C PRO A 128 -5.62 5.42 -11.94
N GLU A 129 -5.64 5.43 -13.27
CA GLU A 129 -4.45 5.44 -14.13
C GLU A 129 -3.96 6.89 -14.31
N PRO A 130 -2.73 7.24 -13.89
CA PRO A 130 -2.20 8.61 -13.91
C PRO A 130 -1.79 9.12 -15.30
#